data_AF-A0AAI9U931-F1
#
_entry.id   AF-A0AAI9U931-F1
#
_cell.length_a   1.000
_cell.length_b   1.000
_cell.length_c   1.000
_cell.angle_alpha   90.00
_cell.angle_beta   90.00
_cell.angle_gamma   90.00
#
_symmetry.space_group_name_H-M   'P 1'
#
loop_
_entity.id
_entity.type
_entity.pdbx_description
1 polymer ?
#
loop_
_entity_poly.entity_id
_entity_poly.type
_entity_poly.pdbx_seq_one_letter_code
_entity_poly.pdbx_strand_id
1 'polypeptide(L)'
;MAGETGTISVSQVQAIVMIVFAATAYYNTIETFFSVFTTFKRRRGRYFWSMIVSNTGININVIAFILRYFGYYQKTIFASSIIIPIAWYSMVTGQAIVLWSRLHLVVHSQRKIRWILTMIIFNAVTMHIPETVIFFLANTSPKQYVMPFKIYEKVELVVFTIQETIIASLFLYEGYKSLKPLSAIKPKAVTNMVRHLASLFAVVFILDTGLIILEYSDKFEIQTMCKPFVYSVKLKVEFVVLNKLLAFTRMSACDCRGPESIPSATLADSSNRTNVGNHGVMLALPAIEQTNGPLSPLWQTARKDISLMDGRLQ
;
A
#
# COMPACT_ATOMS: atom_id res chain seq x y z
N MET A 1 26.07 -19.69 -17.56
CA MET A 1 26.21 -18.21 -17.50
C MET A 1 24.97 -17.69 -16.81
N ALA A 2 25.13 -16.89 -15.76
CA ALA A 2 24.01 -16.38 -14.95
C ALA A 2 23.05 -15.58 -15.86
N GLY A 3 21.74 -15.70 -15.63
CA GLY A 3 20.67 -15.11 -16.46
C GLY A 3 20.66 -13.58 -16.61
N GLU A 4 21.73 -12.94 -16.16
CA GLU A 4 22.11 -11.56 -16.36
C GLU A 4 22.24 -11.21 -17.86
N THR A 5 22.66 -12.15 -18.73
CA THR A 5 22.92 -11.89 -20.16
C THR A 5 21.99 -12.63 -21.14
N GLY A 6 21.01 -13.42 -20.67
CA GLY A 6 20.10 -14.15 -21.57
C GLY A 6 19.49 -15.42 -20.96
N THR A 7 19.23 -16.42 -21.82
CA THR A 7 18.66 -17.71 -21.42
C THR A 7 19.60 -18.50 -20.51
N ILE A 8 19.01 -19.29 -19.63
CA ILE A 8 19.73 -20.05 -18.59
C ILE A 8 19.43 -21.54 -18.67
N SER A 9 20.44 -22.36 -18.37
CA SER A 9 20.29 -23.78 -18.09
C SER A 9 20.19 -23.97 -16.57
N VAL A 10 18.97 -24.03 -16.04
CA VAL A 10 18.69 -24.09 -14.60
C VAL A 10 18.55 -25.54 -14.14
N SER A 11 18.98 -25.86 -12.92
CA SER A 11 18.62 -27.15 -12.32
C SER A 11 17.10 -27.26 -12.11
N GLN A 12 16.56 -28.48 -12.15
CA GLN A 12 15.12 -28.70 -11.97
C GLN A 12 14.59 -28.12 -10.65
N VAL A 13 15.37 -28.23 -9.57
CA VAL A 13 15.02 -27.67 -8.26
C VAL A 13 14.93 -26.14 -8.32
N GLN A 14 15.89 -25.47 -8.96
CA GLN A 14 15.86 -24.01 -9.10
C GLN A 14 14.68 -23.54 -9.95
N ALA A 15 14.39 -24.23 -11.06
CA ALA A 15 13.25 -23.91 -11.91
C ALA A 15 11.92 -24.04 -11.14
N ILE A 16 11.76 -25.10 -10.34
CA ILE A 16 10.56 -25.27 -9.48
C ILE A 16 10.44 -24.10 -8.49
N VAL A 17 11.52 -23.72 -7.81
CA VAL A 17 11.52 -22.60 -6.86
C VAL A 17 11.13 -21.29 -7.55
N MET A 18 11.68 -21.01 -8.73
CA MET A 18 11.35 -19.82 -9.52
C MET A 18 9.87 -19.79 -9.92
N ILE A 19 9.31 -20.93 -10.37
CA ILE A 19 7.90 -21.06 -10.74
C ILE A 19 7.00 -20.84 -9.51
N VAL A 20 7.35 -21.42 -8.36
CA VAL A 20 6.58 -21.23 -7.12
C VAL A 20 6.56 -19.75 -6.72
N PHE A 21 7.70 -19.05 -6.76
CA PHE A 21 7.72 -17.61 -6.47
C PHE A 21 6.90 -16.79 -7.47
N ALA A 22 7.03 -17.06 -8.77
CA ALA A 22 6.26 -16.38 -9.81
C ALA A 22 4.75 -16.60 -9.65
N ALA A 23 4.32 -17.85 -9.46
CA ALA A 23 2.92 -18.21 -9.25
C ALA A 23 2.33 -17.54 -7.99
N THR A 24 3.10 -17.54 -6.90
CA THR A 24 2.68 -16.89 -5.64
C THR A 24 2.59 -15.37 -5.81
N ALA A 25 3.54 -14.75 -6.51
CA ALA A 25 3.50 -13.33 -6.83
C ALA A 25 2.23 -12.98 -7.61
N TYR A 26 1.88 -13.75 -8.65
CA TYR A 26 0.64 -13.54 -9.41
C TYR A 26 -0.62 -13.70 -8.58
N TYR A 27 -0.69 -14.75 -7.77
CA TYR A 27 -1.83 -14.96 -6.89
C TYR A 27 -2.04 -13.73 -5.98
N ASN A 28 -0.97 -13.26 -5.34
CA ASN A 28 -1.00 -12.11 -4.45
C ASN A 28 -1.38 -10.82 -5.18
N THR A 29 -0.85 -10.57 -6.38
CA THR A 29 -1.15 -9.35 -7.14
C THR A 29 -2.59 -9.34 -7.65
N ILE A 30 -3.12 -10.49 -8.09
CA ILE A 30 -4.52 -10.63 -8.51
C ILE A 30 -5.45 -10.36 -7.32
N GLU A 31 -5.20 -11.00 -6.18
CA GLU A 31 -5.97 -10.76 -4.94
C GLU A 31 -5.89 -9.29 -4.51
N THR A 32 -4.72 -8.67 -4.65
CA THR A 32 -4.53 -7.24 -4.34
C THR A 32 -5.34 -6.35 -5.28
N PHE A 33 -5.42 -6.66 -6.58
CA PHE A 33 -6.30 -5.93 -7.51
C PHE A 33 -7.76 -6.03 -7.06
N PHE A 34 -8.27 -7.24 -6.81
CA PHE A 34 -9.63 -7.42 -6.32
C PHE A 34 -9.89 -6.65 -5.02
N SER A 35 -8.97 -6.72 -4.06
CA SER A 35 -9.07 -6.01 -2.78
C SER A 35 -9.11 -4.49 -2.96
N VAL A 36 -8.28 -3.95 -3.85
CA VAL A 36 -8.23 -2.50 -4.16
C VAL A 36 -9.52 -2.05 -4.86
N PHE A 37 -9.99 -2.77 -5.87
CA PHE A 37 -11.18 -2.38 -6.62
C PHE A 37 -12.48 -2.52 -5.81
N THR A 38 -12.55 -3.47 -4.88
CA THR A 38 -13.71 -3.66 -3.98
C THR A 38 -13.74 -2.62 -2.85
N THR A 39 -12.58 -2.22 -2.34
CA THR A 39 -12.50 -1.30 -1.19
C THR A 39 -12.63 0.18 -1.59
N PHE A 40 -12.03 0.59 -2.70
CA PHE A 40 -12.03 1.99 -3.12
C PHE A 40 -13.19 2.32 -4.07
N LYS A 41 -14.31 2.80 -3.51
CA LYS A 41 -15.45 3.31 -4.31
C LYS A 41 -15.12 4.57 -5.14
N ARG A 42 -14.13 5.38 -4.73
CA ARG A 42 -13.70 6.61 -5.42
C ARG A 42 -12.24 6.50 -5.89
N ARG A 43 -12.04 6.30 -7.20
CA ARG A 43 -10.74 5.97 -7.84
C ARG A 43 -9.86 7.20 -8.18
N ARG A 44 -9.90 8.26 -7.38
CA ARG A 44 -9.15 9.52 -7.65
C ARG A 44 -7.96 9.79 -6.72
N GLY A 45 -7.75 8.96 -5.70
CA GLY A 45 -6.66 9.17 -4.73
C GLY A 45 -5.29 8.76 -5.27
N ARG A 46 -4.24 9.49 -4.87
CA ARG A 46 -2.83 9.15 -5.20
C ARG A 46 -2.47 7.74 -4.75
N TYR A 47 -2.94 7.33 -3.57
CA TYR A 47 -2.77 5.99 -3.03
C TYR A 47 -3.33 4.90 -3.96
N PHE A 48 -4.51 5.11 -4.52
CA PHE A 48 -5.14 4.14 -5.42
C PHE A 48 -4.27 3.95 -6.67
N TRP A 49 -3.87 5.06 -7.31
CA TRP A 49 -3.04 4.98 -8.52
C TRP A 49 -1.65 4.42 -8.24
N SER A 50 -0.99 4.80 -7.15
CA SER A 50 0.31 4.23 -6.79
C SER A 50 0.23 2.73 -6.51
N MET A 51 -0.86 2.27 -5.89
CA MET A 51 -1.08 0.86 -5.62
C MET A 51 -1.33 0.05 -6.90
N ILE A 52 -2.13 0.58 -7.83
CA ILE A 52 -2.35 -0.03 -9.15
C ILE A 52 -1.07 -0.07 -9.97
N VAL A 53 -0.30 1.01 -10.00
CA VAL A 53 0.97 1.11 -10.74
C VAL A 53 2.01 0.13 -10.17
N SER A 54 2.19 0.10 -8.86
CA SER A 54 3.13 -0.84 -8.22
C SER A 54 2.71 -2.29 -8.45
N ASN A 55 1.43 -2.61 -8.27
CA ASN A 55 0.92 -3.97 -8.47
C ASN A 55 1.00 -4.42 -9.94
N THR A 56 0.74 -3.52 -10.88
CA THR A 56 0.97 -3.76 -12.32
C THR A 56 2.45 -3.97 -12.61
N GLY A 57 3.32 -3.17 -12.00
CA GLY A 57 4.78 -3.29 -12.12
C GLY A 57 5.28 -4.68 -11.73
N ILE A 58 4.78 -5.24 -10.62
CA ILE A 58 5.09 -6.62 -10.21
C ILE A 58 4.70 -7.62 -11.30
N ASN A 59 3.47 -7.54 -11.81
CA ASN A 59 3.00 -8.46 -12.86
C ASN A 59 3.86 -8.38 -14.12
N ILE A 60 4.14 -7.18 -14.61
CA ILE A 60 4.97 -6.98 -15.80
C ILE A 60 6.39 -7.50 -15.55
N ASN A 61 6.94 -7.28 -14.36
CA ASN A 61 8.29 -7.72 -14.01
C ASN A 61 8.41 -9.25 -14.07
N VAL A 62 7.43 -9.98 -13.52
CA VAL A 62 7.39 -11.45 -13.61
C VAL A 62 7.30 -11.92 -15.07
N ILE A 63 6.42 -11.32 -15.89
CA ILE A 63 6.34 -11.65 -17.34
C ILE A 63 7.69 -11.41 -18.01
N ALA A 64 8.33 -10.27 -17.74
CA ALA A 64 9.56 -9.88 -18.38
C ALA A 64 10.70 -10.84 -18.06
N PHE A 65 10.82 -11.29 -16.81
CA PHE A 65 11.82 -12.29 -16.44
C PHE A 65 11.50 -13.70 -16.97
N ILE A 66 10.23 -14.09 -17.07
CA ILE A 66 9.86 -15.35 -17.74
C ILE A 66 10.27 -15.28 -19.22
N LEU A 67 9.97 -14.19 -19.91
CA LEU A 67 10.39 -13.98 -21.31
C LEU A 67 11.91 -13.94 -21.46
N ARG A 68 12.64 -13.40 -20.47
CA ARG A 68 14.10 -13.36 -20.44
C ARG A 68 14.71 -14.75 -20.34
N TYR A 69 14.19 -15.59 -19.45
CA TYR A 69 14.77 -16.90 -19.16
C TYR A 69 14.32 -17.99 -20.14
N PHE A 70 13.07 -17.93 -20.61
CA PHE A 70 12.46 -18.97 -21.46
C PHE A 70 12.18 -18.50 -22.89
N GLY A 71 12.54 -17.27 -23.26
CA GLY A 71 12.38 -16.74 -24.60
C GLY A 71 13.29 -17.44 -25.60
N TYR A 72 12.69 -18.15 -26.56
CA TYR A 72 13.44 -18.86 -27.63
C TYR A 72 14.04 -17.91 -28.69
N TYR A 73 13.45 -16.73 -28.88
CA TYR A 73 13.86 -15.80 -29.93
C TYR A 73 14.68 -14.64 -29.39
N GLN A 74 15.77 -14.30 -30.06
CA GLN A 74 16.66 -13.17 -29.71
C GLN A 74 15.92 -11.83 -29.60
N LYS A 75 14.88 -11.63 -30.42
CA LYS A 75 14.02 -10.44 -30.37
C LYS A 75 13.25 -10.33 -29.05
N THR A 76 12.78 -11.46 -28.51
CA THR A 76 12.07 -11.53 -27.23
C THR A 76 13.00 -11.21 -26.06
N ILE A 77 14.24 -11.71 -26.10
CA ILE A 77 15.27 -11.41 -25.10
C ILE A 77 15.61 -9.91 -25.11
N PHE A 78 15.78 -9.32 -26.29
CA PHE A 78 16.03 -7.88 -26.41
C PHE A 78 14.85 -7.03 -25.90
N ALA A 79 13.62 -7.41 -26.25
CA ALA A 79 12.41 -6.75 -25.73
C ALA A 79 12.33 -6.83 -24.20
N SER A 80 12.65 -7.99 -23.61
CA SER A 80 12.68 -8.16 -22.15
C SER A 80 13.68 -7.22 -21.46
N SER A 81 14.83 -6.92 -22.09
CA SER A 81 15.82 -5.97 -21.54
C SER A 81 15.28 -4.55 -21.37
N ILE A 82 14.28 -4.15 -22.18
CA ILE A 82 13.63 -2.83 -22.07
C ILE A 82 12.51 -2.88 -21.03
N ILE A 83 11.74 -3.98 -21.01
CA ILE A 83 10.58 -4.13 -20.13
C ILE A 83 11.01 -4.28 -18.65
N ILE A 84 12.11 -4.99 -18.37
CA ILE A 84 12.58 -5.26 -17.01
C ILE A 84 12.81 -3.95 -16.22
N PRO A 85 13.60 -2.97 -16.70
CA PRO A 85 13.79 -1.70 -15.99
C PRO A 85 12.50 -0.93 -15.78
N ILE A 86 11.64 -0.82 -16.80
CA ILE A 86 10.37 -0.08 -16.69
C ILE A 86 9.47 -0.72 -15.61
N ALA A 87 9.39 -2.04 -15.59
CA ALA A 87 8.62 -2.78 -14.61
C ALA A 87 9.21 -2.64 -13.20
N TRP A 88 10.55 -2.67 -13.09
CA TRP A 88 11.28 -2.43 -11.83
C TRP A 88 10.96 -1.05 -11.26
N TYR A 89 11.00 0.00 -12.08
CA TYR A 89 10.70 1.36 -11.65
C TYR A 89 9.26 1.46 -11.14
N SER A 90 8.31 0.93 -11.91
CA SER A 90 6.89 0.91 -11.55
C SER A 90 6.66 0.17 -10.23
N MET A 91 7.34 -0.95 -10.02
CA MET A 91 7.24 -1.76 -8.81
C MET A 91 7.82 -1.03 -7.59
N VAL A 92 9.10 -0.67 -7.64
CA VAL A 92 9.85 -0.13 -6.48
C VAL A 92 9.50 1.32 -6.18
N THR A 93 9.53 2.19 -7.18
CA THR A 93 9.13 3.60 -6.97
C THR A 93 7.63 3.68 -6.67
N GLY A 94 6.80 2.84 -7.30
CA GLY A 94 5.38 2.73 -6.97
C GLY A 94 5.14 2.36 -5.50
N GLN A 95 5.88 1.38 -4.97
CA GLN A 95 5.86 0.98 -3.56
C GLN A 95 6.19 2.15 -2.63
N ALA A 96 7.26 2.90 -2.93
CA ALA A 96 7.65 4.08 -2.16
C ALA A 96 6.56 5.17 -2.18
N ILE A 97 5.90 5.38 -3.32
CA ILE A 97 4.79 6.34 -3.42
C ILE A 97 3.55 5.86 -2.66
N VAL A 98 3.29 4.54 -2.59
CA VAL A 98 2.22 3.97 -1.73
C VAL A 98 2.47 4.33 -0.27
N LEU A 99 3.68 4.08 0.22
CA LEU A 99 4.11 4.42 1.59
C LEU A 99 3.95 5.93 1.87
N TRP A 100 4.43 6.76 0.94
CA TRP A 100 4.30 8.23 1.04
C TRP A 100 2.84 8.70 1.02
N SER A 101 2.01 8.12 0.15
CA SER A 101 0.59 8.48 0.04
C SER A 101 -0.15 8.19 1.35
N ARG A 102 0.21 7.11 2.05
CA ARG A 102 -0.33 6.78 3.37
C ARG A 102 0.14 7.73 4.44
N LEU A 103 1.40 8.17 4.39
CA LEU A 103 1.96 9.07 5.38
C LEU A 103 1.18 10.39 5.49
N HIS A 104 0.58 10.85 4.38
CA HIS A 104 -0.30 12.01 4.37
C HIS A 104 -1.55 11.87 5.26
N LEU A 105 -1.95 10.65 5.63
CA LEU A 105 -3.10 10.43 6.52
C LEU A 105 -2.77 10.56 8.00
N VAL A 106 -1.48 10.53 8.35
CA VAL A 106 -1.00 10.49 9.74
C VAL A 106 -0.20 11.75 10.08
N VAL A 107 0.61 12.22 9.15
CA VAL A 107 1.50 13.37 9.36
C VAL A 107 0.77 14.66 9.03
N HIS A 108 0.63 15.54 10.03
CA HIS A 108 -0.01 16.84 9.85
C HIS A 108 0.93 17.88 9.20
N SER A 109 2.25 17.71 9.36
CA SER A 109 3.24 18.65 8.82
C SER A 109 3.52 18.40 7.34
N GLN A 110 3.00 19.30 6.49
CA GLN A 110 3.19 19.27 5.03
C GLN A 110 4.67 19.39 4.61
N ARG A 111 5.51 20.06 5.41
CA ARG A 111 6.94 20.18 5.14
C ARG A 111 7.64 18.83 5.19
N LYS A 112 7.35 17.99 6.19
CA LYS A 112 7.93 16.64 6.32
C LYS A 112 7.53 15.74 5.13
N ILE A 113 6.25 15.76 4.76
CA ILE A 113 5.73 14.97 3.63
C ILE A 113 6.43 15.36 2.32
N ARG A 114 6.67 16.66 2.10
CA ARG A 114 7.41 17.12 0.91
C ARG A 114 8.88 16.70 0.92
N TRP A 115 9.57 16.80 2.06
CA TRP A 115 10.96 16.32 2.16
C TRP A 115 11.10 14.83 1.85
N ILE A 116 10.15 14.01 2.30
CA ILE A 116 10.14 12.58 2.01
C ILE A 116 9.86 12.31 0.53
N LEU A 117 8.96 13.06 -0.09
CA LEU A 117 8.75 12.97 -1.53
C LEU A 117 10.03 13.33 -2.30
N THR A 118 10.73 14.39 -1.89
CA THR A 118 12.01 14.78 -2.47
C THR A 118 13.05 13.67 -2.33
N MET A 119 13.13 13.01 -1.16
CA MET A 119 14.00 11.85 -0.95
C MET A 119 13.66 10.71 -1.91
N ILE A 120 12.38 10.34 -2.05
CA ILE A 120 11.94 9.26 -2.96
C ILE A 120 12.33 9.59 -4.40
N ILE A 121 12.05 10.81 -4.86
CA ILE A 121 12.36 11.23 -6.23
C ILE A 121 13.88 11.25 -6.46
N PHE A 122 14.64 11.77 -5.51
CA PHE A 122 16.10 11.81 -5.58
C PHE A 122 16.70 10.40 -5.68
N ASN A 123 16.28 9.48 -4.83
CA ASN A 123 16.74 8.10 -4.86
C ASN A 123 16.28 7.37 -6.14
N ALA A 124 15.05 7.59 -6.59
CA ALA A 124 14.56 7.01 -7.84
C ALA A 124 15.43 7.47 -9.04
N VAL A 125 15.75 8.76 -9.15
CA VAL A 125 16.57 9.27 -10.25
C VAL A 125 18.02 8.80 -10.14
N THR A 126 18.62 8.90 -8.95
CA THR A 126 20.05 8.59 -8.73
C THR A 126 20.35 7.11 -8.79
N MET A 127 19.43 6.24 -8.35
CA MET A 127 19.63 4.79 -8.37
C MET A 127 19.21 4.18 -9.70
N HIS A 128 18.00 4.47 -10.18
CA HIS A 128 17.46 3.78 -11.35
C HIS A 128 18.17 4.13 -12.68
N ILE A 129 18.57 5.39 -12.88
CA ILE A 129 19.18 5.80 -14.16
C ILE A 129 20.53 5.09 -14.37
N PRO A 130 21.49 5.12 -13.44
CA PRO A 130 22.75 4.41 -13.63
C PRO A 130 22.58 2.89 -13.66
N GLU A 131 21.70 2.32 -12.84
CA GLU A 131 21.33 0.89 -12.87
C GLU A 131 20.98 0.46 -14.30
N THR A 132 20.08 1.21 -14.96
CA THR A 132 19.63 0.88 -16.31
C THR A 132 20.73 1.03 -17.34
N VAL A 133 21.55 2.07 -17.26
CA VAL A 133 22.69 2.26 -18.17
C VAL A 133 23.66 1.08 -18.03
N ILE A 134 24.02 0.71 -16.82
CA ILE A 134 24.93 -0.40 -16.53
C ILE A 134 24.31 -1.73 -16.97
N PHE A 135 23.01 -1.94 -16.75
CA PHE A 135 22.29 -3.13 -17.19
C PHE A 135 22.31 -3.29 -18.72
N PHE A 136 22.07 -2.22 -19.48
CA PHE A 136 22.19 -2.25 -20.95
C PHE A 136 23.61 -2.54 -21.40
N LEU A 137 24.61 -1.93 -20.75
CA LEU A 137 26.02 -2.18 -21.05
C LEU A 137 26.45 -3.61 -20.69
N ALA A 138 25.91 -4.20 -19.62
CA ALA A 138 26.14 -5.60 -19.26
C ALA A 138 25.54 -6.57 -20.30
N ASN A 139 24.46 -6.18 -20.98
CA ASN A 139 23.87 -6.96 -22.06
C ASN A 139 24.67 -6.89 -23.38
N THR A 140 25.31 -5.76 -23.68
CA THR A 140 26.08 -5.58 -24.93
C THR A 140 27.56 -5.95 -24.78
N SER A 141 28.15 -5.65 -23.62
CA SER A 141 29.58 -5.81 -23.31
C SER A 141 29.77 -6.52 -21.95
N PRO A 142 29.38 -7.81 -21.84
CA PRO A 142 29.27 -8.49 -20.56
C PRO A 142 30.59 -8.60 -19.79
N LYS A 143 31.72 -8.76 -20.49
CA LYS A 143 33.05 -8.94 -19.85
C LYS A 143 33.46 -7.76 -18.95
N GLN A 144 32.99 -6.56 -19.25
CA GLN A 144 33.38 -5.35 -18.54
C GLN A 144 32.32 -4.87 -17.53
N TYR A 145 31.04 -5.10 -17.81
CA TYR A 145 29.95 -4.46 -17.09
C TYR A 145 29.13 -5.38 -16.17
N VAL A 146 29.32 -6.70 -16.23
CA VAL A 146 28.64 -7.64 -15.32
C VAL A 146 29.04 -7.42 -13.85
N MET A 147 30.33 -7.23 -13.55
CA MET A 147 30.75 -7.01 -12.17
C MET A 147 30.29 -5.66 -11.61
N PRO A 148 30.43 -4.53 -12.34
CA PRO A 148 29.81 -3.26 -11.95
C PRO A 148 28.30 -3.36 -11.73
N PHE A 149 27.58 -4.08 -12.59
CA PHE A 149 26.14 -4.29 -12.46
C PHE A 149 25.79 -4.95 -11.12
N LYS A 150 26.45 -6.07 -10.77
CA LYS A 150 26.20 -6.78 -9.50
C LYS A 150 26.46 -5.93 -8.26
N ILE A 151 27.53 -5.13 -8.27
CA ILE A 151 27.85 -4.26 -7.14
C ILE A 151 26.79 -3.18 -7.02
N TYR A 152 26.41 -2.57 -8.14
CA TYR A 152 25.44 -1.50 -8.16
C TYR A 152 24.05 -1.98 -7.74
N GLU A 153 23.59 -3.14 -8.23
CA GLU A 153 22.30 -3.75 -7.85
C GLU A 153 22.20 -3.98 -6.33
N LYS A 154 23.29 -4.48 -5.70
CA LYS A 154 23.36 -4.66 -4.24
C LYS A 154 23.26 -3.34 -3.48
N VAL A 155 23.91 -2.29 -3.97
CA VAL A 155 23.86 -0.95 -3.36
C VAL A 155 22.47 -0.34 -3.53
N GLU A 156 21.88 -0.43 -4.73
CA GLU A 156 20.52 0.05 -5.02
C GLU A 156 19.51 -0.58 -4.05
N LEU A 157 19.57 -1.90 -3.84
CA LEU A 157 18.65 -2.60 -2.96
C LEU A 157 18.79 -2.15 -1.49
N VAL A 158 20.01 -1.93 -1.01
CA VAL A 158 20.25 -1.42 0.35
C VAL A 158 19.72 0.01 0.52
N VAL A 159 19.95 0.89 -0.46
CA VAL A 159 19.45 2.28 -0.42
C VAL A 159 17.92 2.30 -0.38
N PHE A 160 17.25 1.51 -1.20
CA PHE A 160 15.79 1.42 -1.17
C PHE A 160 15.26 0.83 0.14
N THR A 161 15.94 -0.17 0.70
CA THR A 161 15.57 -0.73 2.01
C THR A 161 15.67 0.31 3.13
N ILE A 162 16.75 1.11 3.14
CA ILE A 162 16.91 2.22 4.08
C ILE A 162 15.79 3.25 3.91
N GLN A 163 15.47 3.61 2.67
CA GLN A 163 14.36 4.52 2.36
C GLN A 163 13.02 4.01 2.90
N GLU A 164 12.68 2.74 2.62
CA GLU A 164 11.45 2.13 3.09
C GLU A 164 11.39 2.09 4.62
N THR A 165 12.51 1.74 5.26
CA THR A 165 12.64 1.69 6.73
C THR A 165 12.42 3.07 7.36
N ILE A 166 12.99 4.14 6.77
CA ILE A 166 12.80 5.52 7.24
C ILE A 166 11.32 5.93 7.15
N ILE A 167 10.66 5.66 6.01
CA ILE A 167 9.25 6.03 5.82
C ILE A 167 8.35 5.23 6.77
N ALA A 168 8.58 3.92 6.91
CA ALA A 168 7.82 3.06 7.81
C ALA A 168 7.99 3.48 9.29
N SER A 169 9.21 3.77 9.72
CA SER A 169 9.51 4.22 11.09
C SER A 169 8.81 5.54 11.41
N LEU A 170 8.87 6.51 10.48
CA LEU A 170 8.19 7.78 10.66
C LEU A 170 6.66 7.62 10.70
N PHE A 171 6.11 6.76 9.85
CA PHE A 171 4.68 6.45 9.86
C PHE A 171 4.24 5.85 11.19
N LEU A 172 5.00 4.89 11.73
CA LEU A 172 4.70 4.26 13.02
C LEU A 172 4.79 5.28 14.17
N TYR A 173 5.83 6.12 14.17
CA TYR A 173 6.04 7.14 15.19
C TYR A 173 4.93 8.21 15.21
N GLU A 174 4.63 8.81 14.04
CA GLU A 174 3.58 9.84 13.94
C GLU A 174 2.19 9.21 14.10
N GLY A 175 2.03 7.92 13.75
CA GLY A 175 0.82 7.13 13.99
C GLY A 175 0.56 6.97 15.48
N TYR A 176 1.56 6.50 16.23
CA TYR A 176 1.48 6.41 17.68
C TYR A 176 1.19 7.77 18.33
N LYS A 177 1.87 8.83 17.88
CA LYS A 177 1.63 10.18 18.41
C LYS A 177 0.20 10.67 18.17
N SER A 178 -0.36 10.40 16.98
CA SER A 178 -1.74 10.75 16.64
C SER A 178 -2.77 9.94 17.43
N LEU A 179 -2.41 8.73 17.86
CA LEU A 179 -3.24 7.85 18.68
C LEU A 179 -3.09 8.10 20.20
N LYS A 180 -2.05 8.84 20.63
CA LYS A 180 -1.78 9.12 22.05
C LYS A 180 -2.97 9.76 22.78
N PRO A 181 -3.70 10.75 22.23
CA PRO A 181 -4.88 11.30 22.90
C PRO A 181 -5.97 10.24 23.14
N LEU A 182 -6.15 9.31 22.19
CA LEU A 182 -7.11 8.22 22.31
C LEU A 182 -6.68 7.16 23.33
N SER A 183 -5.38 7.01 23.57
CA SER A 183 -4.86 6.10 24.60
C SER A 183 -5.29 6.49 26.00
N ALA A 184 -5.64 7.77 26.25
CA ALA A 184 -6.18 8.22 27.53
C ALA A 184 -7.62 7.72 27.77
N ILE A 185 -8.37 7.43 26.70
CA ILE A 185 -9.78 7.01 26.76
C ILE A 185 -9.90 5.48 26.65
N LYS A 186 -9.19 4.87 25.69
CA LYS A 186 -9.24 3.41 25.42
C LYS A 186 -7.82 2.83 25.28
N PRO A 187 -7.06 2.70 26.39
CA PRO A 187 -5.66 2.27 26.33
C PRO A 187 -5.49 0.89 25.70
N LYS A 188 -6.32 -0.10 26.10
CA LYS A 188 -6.22 -1.49 25.58
C LYS A 188 -6.44 -1.58 24.07
N ALA A 189 -7.41 -0.82 23.52
CA ALA A 189 -7.70 -0.84 22.09
C ALA A 189 -6.57 -0.21 21.26
N VAL A 190 -6.03 0.92 21.73
CA VAL A 190 -4.90 1.60 21.07
C VAL A 190 -3.63 0.74 21.12
N THR A 191 -3.29 0.17 22.27
CA THR A 191 -2.10 -0.69 22.40
C THR A 191 -2.18 -1.92 21.49
N ASN A 192 -3.35 -2.56 21.40
CA ASN A 192 -3.54 -3.71 20.52
C ASN A 192 -3.39 -3.32 19.03
N MET A 193 -3.93 -2.17 18.64
CA MET A 193 -3.77 -1.67 17.28
C MET A 193 -2.32 -1.34 16.94
N VAL A 194 -1.63 -0.60 17.81
CA VAL A 194 -0.22 -0.23 17.62
C VAL A 194 0.66 -1.46 17.56
N ARG A 195 0.44 -2.47 18.43
CA ARG A 195 1.14 -3.75 18.39
C ARG A 195 0.92 -4.48 17.06
N HIS A 196 -0.32 -4.48 16.57
CA HIS A 196 -0.62 -5.10 15.28
C HIS A 196 0.05 -4.37 14.12
N LEU A 197 0.06 -3.03 14.11
CA LEU A 197 0.76 -2.23 13.10
C LEU A 197 2.27 -2.45 13.15
N ALA A 198 2.85 -2.47 14.35
CA ALA A 198 4.27 -2.76 14.56
C ALA A 198 4.64 -4.16 14.07
N SER A 199 3.78 -5.16 14.31
CA SER A 199 3.98 -6.52 13.79
C SER A 199 3.99 -6.55 12.26
N LEU A 200 3.10 -5.80 11.60
CA LEU A 200 3.06 -5.73 10.13
C LEU A 200 4.33 -5.08 9.56
N PHE A 201 4.83 -4.01 10.19
CA PHE A 201 6.10 -3.40 9.80
C PHE A 201 7.31 -4.29 10.09
N ALA A 202 7.30 -5.04 11.18
CA ALA A 202 8.35 -6.02 11.48
C ALA A 202 8.41 -7.12 10.40
N VAL A 203 7.26 -7.61 9.92
CA VAL A 203 7.21 -8.57 8.81
C VAL A 203 7.82 -7.97 7.54
N VAL A 204 7.47 -6.72 7.18
CA VAL A 204 8.06 -6.03 6.02
C VAL A 204 9.58 -5.89 6.16
N PHE A 205 10.06 -5.50 7.33
CA PHE A 205 11.49 -5.36 7.60
C PHE A 205 12.25 -6.69 7.52
N ILE A 206 11.63 -7.79 7.97
CA ILE A 206 12.20 -9.14 7.82
C ILE A 206 12.28 -9.52 6.34
N LEU A 207 11.24 -9.22 5.55
CA LEU A 207 11.25 -9.47 4.11
C LEU A 207 12.36 -8.68 3.41
N ASP A 208 12.59 -7.43 3.80
CA ASP A 208 13.68 -6.59 3.28
C ASP A 208 15.06 -7.18 3.57
N THR A 209 15.26 -7.57 4.83
CA THR A 209 16.51 -8.20 5.26
C THR A 209 16.73 -9.51 4.51
N GLY A 210 15.66 -10.29 4.29
CA GLY A 210 15.70 -11.50 3.48
C GLY A 210 16.13 -11.25 2.03
N LEU A 211 15.62 -10.18 1.39
CA LEU A 211 16.06 -9.79 0.05
C LEU A 211 17.54 -9.38 0.02
N ILE A 212 18.02 -8.63 1.02
CA ILE A 212 19.44 -8.28 1.12
C ILE A 212 20.30 -9.54 1.27
N ILE A 213 19.95 -10.46 2.16
CA ILE A 213 20.72 -11.70 2.33
C ILE A 213 20.76 -12.52 1.04
N LEU A 214 19.64 -12.56 0.31
CA LEU A 214 19.54 -13.28 -0.95
C LEU A 214 20.39 -12.62 -2.05
N GLU A 215 20.41 -11.29 -2.16
CA GLU A 215 21.33 -10.53 -3.04
C GLU A 215 22.79 -10.90 -2.79
N TYR A 216 23.20 -10.86 -1.52
CA TYR A 216 24.58 -11.11 -1.15
C TYR A 216 24.99 -12.59 -1.27
N SER A 217 24.03 -13.49 -1.53
CA SER A 217 24.28 -14.90 -1.83
C SER A 217 24.65 -15.15 -3.30
N ASP A 218 24.69 -14.12 -4.15
CA ASP A 218 25.06 -14.17 -5.57
C ASP A 218 24.21 -15.14 -6.43
N LYS A 219 23.00 -15.49 -5.96
CA LYS A 219 22.05 -16.36 -6.67
C LYS A 219 21.03 -15.54 -7.46
N PHE A 220 21.52 -14.84 -8.48
CA PHE A 220 20.74 -13.89 -9.29
C PHE A 220 19.41 -14.44 -9.80
N GLU A 221 19.36 -15.69 -10.27
CA GLU A 221 18.15 -16.30 -10.87
C GLU A 221 17.00 -16.50 -9.86
N ILE A 222 17.34 -16.92 -8.64
CA ILE A 222 16.34 -17.11 -7.57
C ILE A 222 15.91 -15.74 -7.03
N GLN A 223 16.86 -14.83 -6.90
CA GLN A 223 16.67 -13.47 -6.41
C GLN A 223 15.72 -12.66 -7.28
N THR A 224 15.90 -12.66 -8.61
CA THR A 224 15.03 -11.91 -9.55
C THR A 224 13.58 -12.37 -9.48
N MET A 225 13.32 -13.65 -9.20
CA MET A 225 11.97 -14.18 -9.01
C MET A 225 11.44 -13.98 -7.59
N CYS A 226 12.32 -13.92 -6.59
CA CYS A 226 11.94 -13.65 -5.20
C CYS A 226 11.54 -12.18 -4.99
N LYS A 227 12.19 -11.23 -5.68
CA LYS A 227 11.89 -9.78 -5.63
C LYS A 227 10.38 -9.50 -5.84
N PRO A 228 9.75 -9.86 -6.98
CA PRO A 228 8.30 -9.69 -7.20
C PRO A 228 7.41 -10.30 -6.12
N PHE A 229 7.77 -11.49 -5.63
CA PHE A 229 7.03 -12.13 -4.54
C PHE A 229 7.05 -11.26 -3.28
N VAL A 230 8.23 -10.83 -2.84
CA VAL A 230 8.37 -9.99 -1.65
C VAL A 230 7.61 -8.68 -1.82
N TYR A 231 7.77 -7.98 -2.95
CA TYR A 231 7.02 -6.74 -3.22
C TYR A 231 5.50 -6.95 -3.23
N SER A 232 5.01 -8.10 -3.73
CA SER A 232 3.57 -8.43 -3.68
C SER A 232 3.05 -8.55 -2.24
N VAL A 233 3.82 -9.19 -1.35
CA VAL A 233 3.47 -9.31 0.06
C VAL A 233 3.52 -7.94 0.74
N LYS A 234 4.54 -7.14 0.45
CA LYS A 234 4.64 -5.77 0.98
C LYS A 234 3.40 -4.94 0.59
N LEU A 235 3.00 -4.91 -0.68
CA LEU A 235 1.79 -4.19 -1.11
C LEU A 235 0.52 -4.67 -0.38
N LYS A 236 0.40 -5.97 -0.17
CA LYS A 236 -0.74 -6.54 0.57
C LYS A 236 -0.74 -6.10 2.03
N VAL A 237 0.42 -6.10 2.69
CA VAL A 237 0.59 -5.57 4.04
C VAL A 237 0.21 -4.09 4.08
N GLU A 238 0.70 -3.31 3.13
CA GLU A 238 0.43 -1.88 3.02
C GLU A 238 -1.07 -1.58 2.91
N PHE A 239 -1.79 -2.40 2.14
CA PHE A 239 -3.24 -2.34 2.00
C PHE A 239 -3.97 -2.64 3.31
N VAL A 240 -3.55 -3.67 4.05
CA VAL A 240 -4.12 -4.01 5.36
C VAL A 240 -3.88 -2.89 6.38
N VAL A 241 -2.67 -2.34 6.42
CA VAL A 241 -2.31 -1.26 7.34
C VAL A 241 -3.18 -0.03 7.10
N LEU A 242 -3.37 0.38 5.85
CA LEU A 242 -4.22 1.52 5.53
C LEU A 242 -5.67 1.30 6.00
N ASN A 243 -6.25 0.15 5.67
CA ASN A 243 -7.65 -0.12 6.02
C ASN A 243 -7.88 -0.17 7.53
N LYS A 244 -6.94 -0.75 8.29
CA LYS A 244 -7.01 -0.76 9.75
C LYS A 244 -6.88 0.64 10.34
N LEU A 245 -5.99 1.47 9.79
CA LEU A 245 -5.86 2.86 10.21
C LEU A 245 -7.15 3.65 9.96
N LEU A 246 -7.74 3.52 8.77
CA LEU A 246 -9.01 4.20 8.42
C LEU A 246 -10.19 3.72 9.27
N ALA A 247 -10.27 2.42 9.57
CA ALA A 247 -11.32 1.89 10.44
C ALA A 247 -11.21 2.50 11.85
N PHE A 248 -10.00 2.62 12.37
CA PHE A 248 -9.76 3.16 13.70
C PHE A 248 -10.06 4.65 13.80
N THR A 249 -9.62 5.46 12.83
CA THR A 249 -9.92 6.90 12.82
C THR A 249 -11.42 7.16 12.67
N ARG A 250 -12.16 6.33 11.94
CA ARG A 250 -13.63 6.44 11.86
C ARG A 250 -14.33 6.08 13.17
N MET A 251 -13.91 5.01 13.85
CA MET A 251 -14.45 4.67 15.16
C MET A 251 -14.27 5.81 16.16
N SER A 252 -13.12 6.49 16.11
CA SER A 252 -12.86 7.64 16.98
C SER A 252 -13.77 8.86 16.72
N ALA A 253 -14.20 9.07 15.48
CA ALA A 253 -15.06 10.22 15.14
C ALA A 253 -16.53 10.01 15.56
N CYS A 254 -17.03 8.78 15.49
CA CYS A 254 -18.41 8.47 15.88
C CYS A 254 -18.61 8.43 17.40
N ASP A 255 -17.63 7.94 18.17
CA ASP A 255 -17.74 7.85 19.64
C ASP A 255 -17.60 9.21 20.36
N CYS A 256 -17.03 10.23 19.70
CA CYS A 256 -16.93 11.58 20.25
C CYS A 256 -18.23 12.39 20.13
N ARG A 257 -19.22 11.91 19.37
CA ARG A 257 -20.61 12.38 19.49
C ARG A 257 -21.27 11.52 20.56
N GLY A 258 -21.13 11.92 21.81
CA GLY A 258 -21.86 11.31 22.92
C GLY A 258 -23.38 11.32 22.65
N PRO A 259 -24.17 10.48 23.34
CA PRO A 259 -25.62 10.53 23.22
C PRO A 259 -26.07 11.96 23.54
N GLU A 260 -26.75 12.61 22.60
CA GLU A 260 -27.45 13.86 22.90
C GLU A 260 -28.31 13.58 24.13
N SER A 261 -27.97 14.24 25.23
CA SER A 261 -28.79 14.26 26.43
C SER A 261 -30.16 14.77 26.01
N ILE A 262 -31.15 13.86 26.02
CA ILE A 262 -32.56 14.21 25.92
C ILE A 262 -32.81 15.34 26.93
N PRO A 263 -33.45 16.46 26.54
CA PRO A 263 -33.75 17.52 27.49
C PRO A 263 -34.62 16.91 28.58
N SER A 264 -34.11 16.90 29.82
CA SER A 264 -34.91 16.62 31.01
C SER A 264 -35.94 17.73 31.13
N ALA A 265 -37.10 17.52 30.49
CA ALA A 265 -38.29 18.28 30.79
C ALA A 265 -38.75 17.84 32.19
N THR A 266 -38.59 18.78 33.11
CA THR A 266 -39.13 18.84 34.47
C THR A 266 -40.48 18.16 34.65
N LEU A 267 -40.56 17.43 35.76
CA LEU A 267 -41.74 16.82 36.37
C LEU A 267 -42.95 17.77 36.39
N ALA A 268 -44.12 17.23 36.04
CA ALA A 268 -45.39 17.61 36.65
C ALA A 268 -46.08 16.33 37.13
N ASP A 269 -46.22 16.24 38.45
CA ASP A 269 -46.94 15.23 39.22
C ASP A 269 -48.45 15.25 38.89
N SER A 270 -49.06 14.09 38.68
CA SER A 270 -50.51 13.91 38.78
C SER A 270 -50.90 12.43 38.80
N SER A 271 -51.60 12.07 39.86
CA SER A 271 -52.16 10.77 40.23
C SER A 271 -53.00 10.08 39.16
N ASN A 272 -52.92 8.74 39.04
CA ASN A 272 -54.01 7.82 39.40
C ASN A 272 -53.79 6.35 39.00
N ARG A 273 -54.03 5.47 39.98
CA ARG A 273 -54.79 4.19 39.95
C ARG A 273 -54.41 3.02 39.01
N THR A 274 -54.13 1.90 39.71
CA THR A 274 -54.65 0.52 39.58
C THR A 274 -54.21 -0.42 38.45
N ASN A 275 -53.65 -1.55 38.92
CA ASN A 275 -53.82 -2.95 38.50
C ASN A 275 -53.69 -3.35 37.02
N VAL A 276 -52.88 -4.38 36.80
CA VAL A 276 -53.19 -5.66 36.11
C VAL A 276 -52.00 -6.13 35.27
N GLY A 277 -51.64 -7.41 35.43
CA GLY A 277 -51.38 -8.26 34.26
C GLY A 277 -49.94 -8.54 33.89
N ASN A 278 -49.44 -9.64 34.45
CA ASN A 278 -48.32 -10.42 33.95
C ASN A 278 -48.64 -10.94 32.52
N HIS A 279 -47.89 -10.58 31.48
CA HIS A 279 -47.72 -11.40 30.26
C HIS A 279 -46.50 -10.96 29.43
N GLY A 280 -45.81 -11.96 28.88
CA GLY A 280 -44.47 -11.88 28.30
C GLY A 280 -44.34 -10.99 27.06
N VAL A 281 -43.16 -10.39 26.93
CA VAL A 281 -42.75 -9.60 25.76
C VAL A 281 -41.89 -10.48 24.85
N MET A 282 -42.49 -10.85 23.72
CA MET A 282 -41.80 -11.34 22.54
C MET A 282 -41.07 -10.16 21.88
N LEU A 283 -39.74 -10.23 21.78
CA LEU A 283 -38.92 -9.24 21.10
C LEU A 283 -39.21 -9.23 19.59
N ALA A 284 -39.94 -8.21 19.13
CA ALA A 284 -40.05 -7.89 17.71
C ALA A 284 -38.85 -7.01 17.28
N LEU A 285 -38.14 -7.44 16.23
CA LEU A 285 -37.15 -6.65 15.49
C LEU A 285 -37.78 -5.35 14.96
N PRO A 286 -37.13 -4.17 15.06
CA PRO A 286 -37.59 -2.99 14.36
C PRO A 286 -37.24 -3.06 12.86
N ALA A 287 -38.23 -2.72 12.04
CA ALA A 287 -38.17 -2.60 10.61
C ALA A 287 -37.24 -1.46 10.15
N ILE A 288 -36.66 -1.63 8.97
CA ILE A 288 -35.85 -0.64 8.25
C ILE A 288 -36.78 0.49 7.78
N GLU A 289 -36.65 1.67 8.38
CA GLU A 289 -37.40 2.85 7.95
C GLU A 289 -36.63 3.62 6.87
N GLN A 290 -37.17 3.58 5.64
CA GLN A 290 -36.77 4.45 4.53
C GLN A 290 -37.35 5.85 4.74
N THR A 291 -36.57 6.78 5.27
CA THR A 291 -36.94 8.20 5.24
C THR A 291 -36.36 8.88 4.00
N ASN A 292 -37.20 8.98 2.96
CA ASN A 292 -37.13 10.06 1.97
C ASN A 292 -37.60 11.36 2.65
N GLY A 293 -36.68 12.29 2.89
CA GLY A 293 -36.97 13.63 3.42
C GLY A 293 -36.04 14.69 2.80
N PRO A 294 -36.47 15.96 2.71
CA PRO A 294 -35.87 16.95 1.81
C PRO A 294 -34.53 17.49 2.33
N LEU A 295 -33.65 17.82 1.38
CA LEU A 295 -32.32 18.39 1.60
C LEU A 295 -32.36 19.64 2.50
N SER A 296 -31.53 19.61 3.56
CA SER A 296 -31.29 20.72 4.49
C SER A 296 -30.91 22.03 3.77
N PRO A 297 -31.31 23.21 4.29
CA PRO A 297 -31.11 24.53 3.65
C PRO A 297 -29.65 24.91 3.38
N LEU A 298 -28.68 24.28 4.07
CA LEU A 298 -27.25 24.49 3.83
C LEU A 298 -26.75 24.00 2.46
N TRP A 299 -27.47 23.06 1.82
CA TRP A 299 -27.11 22.56 0.49
C TRP A 299 -27.66 23.40 -0.67
N GLN A 300 -28.65 24.27 -0.42
CA GLN A 300 -29.14 25.21 -1.44
C GLN A 300 -28.20 26.41 -1.60
N THR A 301 -27.57 26.87 -0.52
CA THR A 301 -26.58 27.96 -0.56
C THR A 301 -25.33 27.54 -1.32
N ALA A 302 -24.84 26.31 -1.09
CA ALA A 302 -23.67 25.77 -1.80
C ALA A 302 -23.89 25.56 -3.31
N ARG A 303 -25.14 25.34 -3.76
CA ARG A 303 -25.46 25.20 -5.19
C ARG A 303 -25.55 26.55 -5.90
N LYS A 304 -26.00 27.61 -5.22
CA LYS A 304 -26.02 28.98 -5.78
C LYS A 304 -24.61 29.53 -6.03
N ASP A 305 -23.66 29.26 -5.13
CA ASP A 305 -22.27 29.70 -5.29
C ASP A 305 -21.53 28.97 -6.43
N ILE A 306 -21.91 27.71 -6.71
CA ILE A 306 -21.36 26.95 -7.85
C ILE A 306 -21.93 27.45 -9.18
N SER A 307 -23.20 27.86 -9.23
CA SER A 307 -23.79 28.45 -10.45
C SER A 307 -23.31 29.87 -10.77
N LEU A 308 -22.80 30.62 -9.79
CA LEU A 308 -22.26 31.97 -9.99
C LEU A 308 -20.81 31.98 -10.50
N MET A 309 -20.07 30.88 -10.36
CA MET A 309 -18.70 30.73 -10.88
C MET A 309 -18.65 30.24 -12.34
N ASP A 310 -19.73 29.65 -12.85
CA ASP A 310 -19.83 29.15 -14.23
C ASP A 310 -20.33 30.21 -15.24
N GLY A 311 -20.76 31.38 -14.74
CA GLY A 311 -21.24 32.51 -15.56
C GLY A 311 -20.20 33.62 -15.79
N ARG A 312 -18.92 33.40 -15.46
CA ARG A 312 -17.82 34.39 -15.60
C ARG A 312 -16.65 33.92 -16.48
N LEU A 313 -16.91 33.00 -17.40
CA LEU A 313 -16.01 32.69 -18.51
C LEU A 313 -16.80 32.69 -19.82
N GLN A 314 -17.15 33.89 -20.26
CA GLN A 314 -17.16 34.22 -21.69
C GLN A 314 -15.73 34.60 -22.08
#